data_AF-A0A916XR86-F1
#
_entry.id   AF-A0A916XR86-F1
#
_cell.length_a   1.000
_cell.length_b   1.000
_cell.length_c   1.000
_cell.angle_alpha   90.00
_cell.angle_beta   90.00
_cell.angle_gamma   90.00
#
_symmetry.space_group_name_H-M   'P 1'
#
loop_
_entity.id
_entity.type
_entity.pdbx_description
1 polymer ?
#
loop_
_entity_poly.entity_id
_entity_poly.type
_entity_poly.pdbx_seq_one_letter_code
_entity_poly.pdbx_strand_id
1 'polypeptide(L)'
;MNAQIPTRNLADALWLLVARARGGAHWLANTACDVHSVEIEHSAQPVTLLRSERSSPQAAQQVQSYVASPVSSWVSYPQHELARRLQANPGFAARTAAACALSPLSLLLKGCGLDQAAIFGNRLISTNLYPDWTYPQLQQLQQQLLDLYPQRPLMLRNICPQVTPGLAKSLQDLGWQLIPARLVYLCEPGQASVWKHNHVKQDKKLLAGGDMQVLSPQQLQAADLPAMRELFRSLFIHKHSGLNPDFTPAFFEMCLESNFLDLYALRLQEKIVGVVGLYEHYDPYSERNWLTTPLIGYDQNQAQDLGIYRRLMSLLLQQAQQRQASLHYSSGAGQFKRARGGIAHLEYTAVYSSHLPRFQRHCNEVFAALMQKHAPAILKKADSV
;
A
#
# COMPACT_ATOMS: atom_id res chain seq x y z
N MET A 1 0.55 29.81 22.11
CA MET A 1 -0.24 28.56 22.16
C MET A 1 -1.26 28.61 21.04
N ASN A 2 -0.89 28.18 19.84
CA ASN A 2 -1.81 27.85 18.76
C ASN A 2 -1.38 26.46 18.30
N ALA A 3 -1.76 25.45 19.08
CA ALA A 3 -1.60 24.07 18.65
C ALA A 3 -2.68 23.81 17.58
N GLN A 4 -2.40 24.25 16.35
CA GLN A 4 -3.11 23.70 15.19
C GLN A 4 -2.77 22.21 15.18
N ILE A 5 -3.75 21.39 15.53
CA ILE A 5 -3.67 19.94 15.30
C ILE A 5 -3.31 19.80 13.82
N PRO A 6 -2.20 19.10 13.48
CA PRO A 6 -1.83 18.90 12.08
C PRO A 6 -3.04 18.35 11.34
N THR A 7 -3.47 19.00 10.26
CA THR A 7 -4.72 18.73 9.54
C THR A 7 -4.88 17.24 9.17
N ARG A 8 -3.76 16.53 9.02
CA ARG A 8 -3.73 15.09 8.74
C ARG A 8 -4.10 14.18 9.91
N ASN A 9 -3.77 14.54 11.16
CA ASN A 9 -4.20 13.76 12.32
C ASN A 9 -5.74 13.73 12.42
N LEU A 10 -6.38 14.85 12.03
CA LEU A 10 -7.83 14.93 11.92
C LEU A 10 -8.35 14.04 10.77
N ALA A 11 -7.74 14.09 9.59
CA ALA A 11 -8.13 13.27 8.45
C ALA A 11 -8.03 11.76 8.75
N ASP A 12 -6.95 11.32 9.41
CA ASP A 12 -6.75 9.94 9.86
C ASP A 12 -7.81 9.53 10.90
N ALA A 13 -8.12 10.42 11.85
CA ALA A 13 -9.15 10.16 12.86
C ALA A 13 -10.56 10.06 12.24
N LEU A 14 -10.89 10.94 11.29
CA LEU A 14 -12.14 10.91 10.53
C LEU A 14 -12.26 9.63 9.71
N TRP A 15 -11.18 9.25 9.00
CA TRP A 15 -11.11 8.00 8.27
C TRP A 15 -11.38 6.81 9.20
N LEU A 16 -10.71 6.76 10.37
CA LEU A 16 -10.87 5.68 11.34
C LEU A 16 -12.27 5.63 11.93
N LEU A 17 -12.85 6.78 12.28
CA LEU A 17 -14.21 6.87 12.82
C LEU A 17 -15.23 6.28 11.85
N VAL A 18 -15.18 6.69 10.59
CA VAL A 18 -16.09 6.19 9.55
C VAL A 18 -15.80 4.73 9.22
N ALA A 19 -14.52 4.31 9.19
CA ALA A 19 -14.15 2.91 8.99
C ALA A 19 -14.73 2.00 10.08
N ARG A 20 -14.70 2.43 11.35
CA ARG A 20 -15.30 1.69 12.46
C ARG A 20 -16.82 1.58 12.35
N ALA A 21 -17.48 2.62 11.85
CA ALA A 21 -18.94 2.64 11.72
C ALA A 21 -19.44 1.86 10.49
N ARG A 22 -18.71 1.90 9.37
CA ARG A 22 -19.17 1.38 8.06
C ARG A 22 -18.38 0.20 7.51
N GLY A 23 -17.27 -0.18 8.15
CA GLY A 23 -16.37 -1.24 7.69
C GLY A 23 -15.56 -0.85 6.45
N GLY A 24 -14.70 -1.76 5.99
CA GLY A 24 -13.80 -1.51 4.86
C GLY A 24 -14.49 -1.45 3.50
N ALA A 25 -15.67 -2.06 3.36
CA ALA A 25 -16.45 -2.03 2.11
C ALA A 25 -16.92 -0.62 1.75
N HIS A 26 -16.98 0.28 2.75
CA HIS A 26 -17.24 1.69 2.52
C HIS A 26 -16.12 2.36 1.71
N TRP A 27 -14.87 1.97 1.95
CA TRP A 27 -13.68 2.57 1.33
C TRP A 27 -13.22 1.82 0.08
N LEU A 28 -13.36 0.50 0.08
CA LEU A 28 -12.93 -0.38 -1.00
C LEU A 28 -14.08 -1.28 -1.45
N ALA A 29 -14.46 -1.21 -2.72
CA ALA A 29 -15.53 -2.01 -3.30
C ALA A 29 -15.25 -3.53 -3.25
N ASN A 30 -13.97 -3.90 -3.15
CA ASN A 30 -13.47 -5.26 -3.13
C ASN A 30 -12.80 -5.62 -1.80
N THR A 31 -13.30 -5.12 -0.66
CA THR A 31 -12.82 -5.53 0.67
C THR A 31 -13.96 -5.56 1.69
N ALA A 32 -14.33 -6.76 2.12
CA ALA A 32 -15.32 -6.95 3.17
C ALA A 32 -14.61 -7.20 4.51
N CYS A 33 -14.39 -6.14 5.27
CA CYS A 33 -13.76 -6.22 6.58
C CYS A 33 -14.44 -5.32 7.61
N ASP A 34 -14.35 -5.72 8.87
CA ASP A 34 -14.62 -4.86 10.00
C ASP A 34 -13.35 -4.10 10.35
N VAL A 35 -13.51 -2.88 10.88
CA VAL A 35 -12.39 -2.06 11.34
C VAL A 35 -12.61 -1.71 12.80
N HIS A 36 -11.68 -2.14 13.64
CA HIS A 36 -11.61 -1.78 15.05
C HIS A 36 -10.50 -0.75 15.26
N SER A 37 -10.25 -0.36 16.51
CA SER A 37 -9.11 0.49 16.87
C SER A 37 -8.43 -0.03 18.13
N VAL A 38 -7.12 0.20 18.19
CA VAL A 38 -6.27 0.05 19.38
C VAL A 38 -5.54 1.37 19.64
N GLU A 39 -5.00 1.56 20.82
CA GLU A 39 -4.29 2.79 21.17
C GLU A 39 -2.82 2.50 21.40
N ILE A 40 -1.97 3.38 20.88
CA ILE A 40 -0.53 3.39 21.16
C ILE A 40 -0.12 4.86 21.30
N GLU A 41 0.50 5.22 22.43
CA GLU A 41 0.95 6.60 22.70
C GLU A 41 -0.14 7.65 22.47
N HIS A 42 -1.37 7.37 22.94
CA HIS A 42 -2.54 8.23 22.75
C HIS A 42 -2.96 8.45 21.29
N SER A 43 -2.44 7.66 20.35
CA SER A 43 -2.85 7.61 18.96
C SER A 43 -3.67 6.35 18.69
N ALA A 44 -4.87 6.53 18.15
CA ALA A 44 -5.72 5.42 17.73
C ALA A 44 -5.21 4.85 16.39
N GLN A 45 -4.94 3.55 16.36
CA GLN A 45 -4.54 2.81 15.16
C GLN A 45 -5.65 1.86 14.71
N PRO A 46 -5.97 1.81 13.40
CA PRO A 46 -6.96 0.87 12.89
C PRO A 46 -6.50 -0.57 13.06
N VAL A 47 -7.46 -1.47 13.29
CA VAL A 47 -7.26 -2.91 13.15
C VAL A 47 -8.27 -3.45 12.15
N THR A 48 -7.78 -3.92 11.01
CA THR A 48 -8.60 -4.56 9.98
C THR A 48 -8.81 -6.03 10.31
N LEU A 49 -10.07 -6.47 10.31
CA LEU A 49 -10.48 -7.85 10.47
C LEU A 49 -11.27 -8.26 9.23
N LEU A 50 -10.68 -9.10 8.37
CA LEU A 50 -11.43 -9.68 7.26
C LEU A 50 -12.61 -10.50 7.80
N ARG A 51 -13.78 -10.32 7.19
CA ARG A 51 -14.93 -11.18 7.48
C ARG A 51 -14.62 -12.54 6.88
N SER A 52 -14.55 -13.57 7.72
CA SER A 52 -14.27 -14.93 7.26
C SER A 52 -15.41 -15.48 6.43
N GLU A 53 -15.09 -16.40 5.51
CA GLU A 53 -16.07 -17.17 4.74
C GLU A 53 -17.09 -17.89 5.64
N ARG A 54 -16.66 -18.30 6.85
CA ARG A 54 -17.51 -18.98 7.85
C ARG A 54 -18.52 -18.04 8.51
N SER A 55 -18.15 -16.77 8.71
CA SER A 55 -18.99 -15.75 9.34
C SER A 55 -19.94 -15.07 8.36
N SER A 56 -19.65 -15.11 7.05
CA SER A 56 -20.54 -14.61 6.02
C SER A 56 -20.30 -15.35 4.69
N PRO A 57 -21.21 -16.25 4.27
CA PRO A 57 -21.09 -16.95 2.98
C PRO A 57 -21.04 -16.01 1.77
N GLN A 58 -21.61 -14.79 1.89
CA GLN A 58 -21.52 -13.75 0.86
C GLN A 58 -20.11 -13.14 0.77
N ALA A 59 -19.35 -13.08 1.87
CA ALA A 59 -17.96 -12.61 1.86
C ALA A 59 -17.02 -13.57 1.12
N ALA A 60 -17.35 -14.87 1.08
CA ALA A 60 -16.58 -15.89 0.38
C ALA A 60 -16.60 -15.73 -1.15
N GLN A 61 -17.62 -15.06 -1.69
CA GLN A 61 -17.73 -14.81 -3.14
C GLN A 61 -17.06 -13.50 -3.56
N GLN A 62 -16.64 -12.67 -2.61
CA GLN A 62 -16.12 -11.34 -2.90
C GLN A 62 -14.59 -11.38 -3.03
N VAL A 63 -14.09 -10.92 -4.19
CA VAL A 63 -12.66 -10.70 -4.42
C VAL A 63 -12.13 -9.76 -3.35
N GLN A 64 -11.13 -10.20 -2.58
CA GLN A 64 -10.53 -9.38 -1.51
C GLN A 64 -9.28 -8.66 -2.02
N SER A 65 -9.17 -7.36 -1.74
CA SER A 65 -7.98 -6.59 -2.08
C SER A 65 -6.74 -7.13 -1.36
N TYR A 66 -5.59 -7.07 -2.02
CA TYR A 66 -4.32 -7.44 -1.39
C TYR A 66 -3.99 -6.56 -0.18
N VAL A 67 -4.56 -5.35 -0.06
CA VAL A 67 -4.29 -4.47 1.08
C VAL A 67 -4.91 -4.96 2.40
N ALA A 68 -5.87 -5.89 2.33
CA ALA A 68 -6.53 -6.46 3.50
C ALA A 68 -6.37 -7.98 3.59
N SER A 69 -6.09 -8.67 2.47
CA SER A 69 -6.00 -10.13 2.41
C SER A 69 -4.58 -10.63 2.20
N PRO A 70 -4.01 -11.35 3.19
CA PRO A 70 -2.75 -12.09 3.04
C PRO A 70 -2.80 -13.13 1.93
N VAL A 71 -3.95 -13.80 1.76
CA VAL A 71 -4.16 -14.77 0.67
C VAL A 71 -4.06 -14.07 -0.68
N SER A 72 -4.71 -12.91 -0.83
CA SER A 72 -4.62 -12.12 -2.05
C SER A 72 -3.20 -11.64 -2.29
N SER A 73 -2.49 -11.17 -1.26
CA SER A 73 -1.12 -10.66 -1.36
C SER A 73 -0.09 -11.72 -1.80
N TRP A 74 -0.11 -12.90 -1.18
CA TRP A 74 0.95 -13.90 -1.37
C TRP A 74 0.58 -15.02 -2.34
N VAL A 75 -0.70 -15.20 -2.68
CA VAL A 75 -1.16 -16.29 -3.54
C VAL A 75 -1.90 -15.76 -4.76
N SER A 76 -3.05 -15.11 -4.57
CA SER A 76 -3.94 -14.78 -5.70
C SER A 76 -3.35 -13.72 -6.62
N TYR A 77 -2.68 -12.70 -6.07
CA TYR A 77 -2.08 -11.64 -6.89
C TYR A 77 -0.89 -12.16 -7.72
N PRO A 78 0.08 -12.91 -7.14
CA PRO A 78 1.11 -13.58 -7.94
C PRO A 78 0.55 -14.56 -8.99
N GLN A 79 -0.52 -15.30 -8.68
CA GLN A 79 -1.22 -16.14 -9.67
C GLN A 79 -1.80 -15.32 -10.83
N HIS A 80 -2.48 -14.22 -10.54
CA HIS A 80 -3.01 -13.31 -11.57
C HIS A 80 -1.90 -12.71 -12.43
N GLU A 81 -0.79 -12.30 -11.81
CA GLU A 81 0.38 -11.77 -12.51
C GLU A 81 1.01 -12.82 -13.45
N LEU A 82 1.19 -14.04 -12.96
CA LEU A 82 1.72 -15.16 -13.73
C LEU A 82 0.79 -15.49 -14.90
N ALA A 83 -0.52 -15.60 -14.65
CA ALA A 83 -1.51 -15.87 -15.68
C ALA A 83 -1.50 -14.77 -16.76
N ARG A 84 -1.42 -13.49 -16.38
CA ARG A 84 -1.35 -12.36 -17.32
C ARG A 84 -0.09 -12.42 -18.20
N ARG A 85 1.06 -12.76 -17.63
CA ARG A 85 2.32 -12.91 -18.40
C ARG A 85 2.25 -14.09 -19.37
N LEU A 86 1.55 -15.15 -18.99
CA LEU A 86 1.39 -16.34 -19.82
C LEU A 86 0.36 -16.15 -20.94
N GLN A 87 -0.64 -15.27 -20.81
CA GLN A 87 -1.67 -15.01 -21.83
C GLN A 87 -1.13 -14.65 -23.23
N ALA A 88 0.13 -14.24 -23.36
CA ALA A 88 0.79 -14.03 -24.66
C ALA A 88 0.98 -15.33 -25.48
N ASN A 89 0.96 -16.53 -24.85
CA ASN A 89 0.81 -17.84 -25.52
C ASN A 89 0.78 -19.01 -24.49
N PRO A 90 -0.38 -19.62 -24.17
CA PRO A 90 -0.32 -21.00 -23.70
C PRO A 90 -1.50 -21.90 -24.09
N GLY A 91 -1.16 -23.14 -24.45
CA GLY A 91 -2.07 -24.27 -24.38
C GLY A 91 -2.66 -24.46 -22.98
N PHE A 92 -3.80 -25.14 -22.90
CA PHE A 92 -4.57 -25.37 -21.66
C PHE A 92 -3.70 -25.82 -20.46
N ALA A 93 -2.72 -26.70 -20.70
CA ALA A 93 -1.83 -27.23 -19.66
C ALA A 93 -1.02 -26.16 -18.91
N ALA A 94 -0.48 -25.15 -19.61
CA ALA A 94 0.31 -24.10 -18.97
C ALA A 94 -0.55 -23.12 -18.14
N ARG A 95 -1.82 -22.92 -18.53
CA ARG A 95 -2.79 -22.16 -17.71
C ARG A 95 -3.15 -22.90 -16.43
N THR A 96 -3.40 -24.21 -16.54
CA THR A 96 -3.72 -25.06 -15.38
C THR A 96 -2.52 -25.16 -14.44
N ALA A 97 -1.30 -25.34 -14.97
CA ALA A 97 -0.09 -25.37 -14.17
C ALA A 97 0.14 -24.04 -13.41
N ALA A 98 -0.08 -22.90 -14.06
CA ALA A 98 0.02 -21.58 -13.42
C ALA A 98 -1.03 -21.37 -12.32
N ALA A 99 -2.27 -21.82 -12.54
CA ALA A 99 -3.32 -21.75 -11.54
C ALA A 99 -2.99 -22.61 -10.30
N CYS A 100 -2.39 -23.79 -10.52
CA CYS A 100 -2.03 -24.71 -9.44
C CYS A 100 -0.68 -24.42 -8.77
N ALA A 101 0.18 -23.60 -9.38
CA ALA A 101 1.57 -23.39 -8.93
C ALA A 101 1.69 -22.93 -7.47
N LEU A 102 0.70 -22.19 -6.96
CA LEU A 102 0.69 -21.68 -5.59
C LEU A 102 -0.35 -22.36 -4.69
N SER A 103 -0.98 -23.46 -5.12
CA SER A 103 -1.95 -24.20 -4.31
C SER A 103 -1.37 -24.76 -3.00
N PRO A 104 -0.14 -25.32 -2.96
CA PRO A 104 0.48 -25.72 -1.69
C PRO A 104 0.68 -24.54 -0.74
N LEU A 105 1.07 -23.37 -1.28
CA LEU A 105 1.22 -22.14 -0.50
C LEU A 105 -0.11 -21.64 0.05
N SER A 106 -1.19 -21.78 -0.73
CA SER A 106 -2.56 -21.46 -0.29
C SER A 106 -3.01 -22.34 0.89
N LEU A 107 -2.77 -23.66 0.82
CA LEU A 107 -3.09 -24.58 1.92
C LEU A 107 -2.27 -24.26 3.17
N LEU A 108 -0.98 -23.95 3.00
CA LEU A 108 -0.12 -23.54 4.10
C LEU A 108 -0.63 -22.24 4.76
N LEU A 109 -1.00 -21.24 3.98
CA LEU A 109 -1.58 -19.97 4.47
C LEU A 109 -2.89 -20.17 5.24
N LYS A 110 -3.76 -21.08 4.77
CA LYS A 110 -4.97 -21.48 5.52
C LYS A 110 -4.59 -22.14 6.84
N GLY A 111 -3.57 -23.01 6.84
CA GLY A 111 -3.02 -23.61 8.06
C GLY A 111 -2.44 -22.58 9.03
N CYS A 112 -1.89 -21.47 8.53
CA CYS A 112 -1.40 -20.37 9.34
C CYS A 112 -2.53 -19.57 10.03
N GLY A 113 -3.77 -19.63 9.51
CA GLY A 113 -4.87 -18.76 9.94
C GLY A 113 -4.72 -17.29 9.51
N LEU A 114 -3.80 -17.00 8.58
CA LEU A 114 -3.50 -15.62 8.14
C LEU A 114 -4.66 -14.99 7.35
N ASP A 115 -5.56 -15.80 6.80
CA ASP A 115 -6.84 -15.36 6.24
C ASP A 115 -7.74 -14.65 7.27
N GLN A 116 -7.46 -14.83 8.57
CA GLN A 116 -8.20 -14.25 9.68
C GLN A 116 -7.32 -13.33 10.55
N ALA A 117 -6.15 -12.94 10.07
CA ALA A 117 -5.23 -12.10 10.82
C ALA A 117 -5.86 -10.76 11.25
N ALA A 118 -5.53 -10.31 12.45
CA ALA A 118 -5.78 -8.95 12.89
C ALA A 118 -4.66 -8.04 12.35
N ILE A 119 -4.98 -7.24 11.33
CA ILE A 119 -3.99 -6.38 10.69
C ILE A 119 -4.08 -4.98 11.29
N PHE A 120 -3.20 -4.67 12.23
CA PHE A 120 -3.17 -3.35 12.87
C PHE A 120 -2.38 -2.34 12.02
N GLY A 121 -2.67 -1.06 12.24
CA GLY A 121 -2.11 0.05 11.45
C GLY A 121 -2.61 0.12 10.00
N ASN A 122 -3.52 -0.77 9.58
CA ASN A 122 -3.96 -0.89 8.20
C ASN A 122 -5.08 0.11 7.84
N ARG A 123 -4.73 1.16 7.09
CA ARG A 123 -5.66 2.17 6.57
C ARG A 123 -6.24 1.82 5.19
N LEU A 124 -6.18 0.53 4.81
CA LEU A 124 -6.67 0.01 3.53
C LEU A 124 -6.03 0.68 2.29
N ILE A 125 -4.81 1.20 2.44
CA ILE A 125 -3.99 1.72 1.35
C ILE A 125 -2.82 0.79 1.03
N SER A 126 -2.18 1.01 -0.12
CA SER A 126 -1.11 0.14 -0.63
C SER A 126 0.18 0.22 0.19
N THR A 127 0.46 1.38 0.79
CA THR A 127 1.62 1.62 1.67
C THR A 127 1.12 2.38 2.90
N ASN A 128 1.09 1.72 4.05
CA ASN A 128 0.91 2.38 5.34
C ASN A 128 2.28 2.82 5.85
N LEU A 129 2.33 3.97 6.51
CA LEU A 129 3.51 4.52 7.16
C LEU A 129 3.25 4.56 8.67
N TYR A 130 4.29 4.36 9.47
CA TYR A 130 4.20 4.31 10.93
C TYR A 130 5.27 5.19 11.55
N PRO A 131 5.05 5.68 12.78
CA PRO A 131 6.12 6.17 13.62
C PRO A 131 7.13 5.05 13.91
N ASP A 132 8.38 5.41 14.21
CA ASP A 132 9.40 4.44 14.61
C ASP A 132 9.20 4.00 16.07
N TRP A 133 8.05 3.36 16.35
CA TRP A 133 7.64 2.95 17.69
C TRP A 133 8.72 2.14 18.39
N THR A 134 8.98 2.51 19.64
CA THR A 134 10.00 1.89 20.49
C THR A 134 9.56 0.54 21.02
N TYR A 135 10.52 -0.25 21.50
CA TYR A 135 10.26 -1.55 22.09
C TYR A 135 9.19 -1.53 23.20
N PRO A 136 9.23 -0.64 24.23
CA PRO A 136 8.21 -0.62 25.28
C PRO A 136 6.80 -0.34 24.75
N GLN A 137 6.67 0.58 23.79
CA GLN A 137 5.38 0.94 23.18
C GLN A 137 4.80 -0.24 22.41
N LEU A 138 5.62 -0.93 21.62
CA LEU A 138 5.21 -2.14 20.90
C LEU A 138 4.90 -3.30 21.84
N GLN A 139 5.62 -3.44 22.96
CA GLN A 139 5.33 -4.47 23.95
C GLN A 139 3.95 -4.27 24.56
N GLN A 140 3.61 -3.04 24.94
CA GLN A 140 2.29 -2.69 25.46
C GLN A 140 1.19 -2.92 24.41
N LEU A 141 1.42 -2.45 23.17
CA LEU A 141 0.49 -2.66 22.07
C LEU A 141 0.29 -4.15 21.77
N GLN A 142 1.35 -4.95 21.79
CA GLN A 142 1.28 -6.39 21.60
C GLN A 142 0.40 -7.03 22.67
N GLN A 143 0.56 -6.68 23.95
CA GLN A 143 -0.27 -7.23 25.02
C GLN A 143 -1.76 -6.90 24.79
N GLN A 144 -2.06 -5.63 24.48
CA GLN A 144 -3.43 -5.21 24.16
C GLN A 144 -4.01 -5.99 22.97
N LEU A 145 -3.23 -6.20 21.91
CA LEU A 145 -3.66 -6.97 20.74
C LEU A 145 -3.90 -8.44 21.07
N LEU A 146 -3.09 -9.05 21.94
CA LEU A 146 -3.26 -10.43 22.38
C LEU A 146 -4.52 -10.62 23.20
N ASP A 147 -4.86 -9.65 24.05
CA ASP A 147 -6.08 -9.67 24.85
C ASP A 147 -7.34 -9.52 23.97
N LEU A 148 -7.27 -8.65 22.96
CA LEU A 148 -8.39 -8.40 22.03
C LEU A 148 -8.55 -9.51 20.98
N TYR A 149 -7.46 -10.13 20.55
CA TYR A 149 -7.44 -11.09 19.43
C TYR A 149 -6.72 -12.41 19.78
N PRO A 150 -7.13 -13.12 20.86
CA PRO A 150 -6.40 -14.28 21.38
C PRO A 150 -6.35 -15.49 20.43
N GLN A 151 -7.20 -15.51 19.41
CA GLN A 151 -7.31 -16.62 18.46
C GLN A 151 -6.87 -16.26 17.03
N ARG A 152 -6.35 -15.03 16.81
CA ARG A 152 -5.96 -14.56 15.48
C ARG A 152 -4.45 -14.31 15.43
N PRO A 153 -3.77 -14.61 14.32
CA PRO A 153 -2.45 -14.05 14.07
C PRO A 153 -2.53 -12.53 14.08
N LEU A 154 -1.50 -11.87 14.60
CA LEU A 154 -1.37 -10.42 14.50
C LEU A 154 -0.46 -10.09 13.32
N MET A 155 -0.77 -9.02 12.60
CA MET A 155 -0.04 -8.65 11.40
C MET A 155 0.15 -7.13 11.28
N LEU A 156 1.35 -6.71 10.88
CA LEU A 156 1.66 -5.33 10.50
C LEU A 156 2.28 -5.32 9.11
N ARG A 157 1.64 -4.62 8.16
CA ARG A 157 2.11 -4.51 6.77
C ARG A 157 3.15 -3.41 6.64
N ASN A 158 3.92 -3.41 5.56
CA ASN A 158 4.76 -2.29 5.15
C ASN A 158 5.93 -1.94 6.09
N ILE A 159 6.56 -2.95 6.71
CA ILE A 159 7.77 -2.76 7.50
C ILE A 159 8.96 -2.62 6.56
N CYS A 160 9.62 -1.47 6.58
CA CYS A 160 10.85 -1.23 5.84
C CYS A 160 11.94 -0.74 6.80
N PRO A 161 13.02 -1.53 7.04
CA PRO A 161 14.09 -1.13 7.95
C PRO A 161 14.80 0.19 7.57
N GLN A 162 14.71 0.63 6.31
CA GLN A 162 15.25 1.91 5.87
C GLN A 162 14.32 3.10 6.13
N VAL A 163 13.04 2.86 6.43
CA VAL A 163 12.04 3.88 6.77
C VAL A 163 11.92 3.98 8.29
N THR A 164 11.75 2.84 8.96
CA THR A 164 11.52 2.72 10.41
C THR A 164 12.43 1.61 10.98
N PRO A 165 13.75 1.89 11.17
CA PRO A 165 14.71 0.89 11.62
C PRO A 165 14.43 0.40 13.04
N GLY A 166 14.03 1.27 13.96
CA GLY A 166 13.73 0.94 15.35
C GLY A 166 12.53 0.00 15.48
N LEU A 167 11.47 0.25 14.71
CA LEU A 167 10.25 -0.55 14.63
C LEU A 167 10.57 -1.96 14.14
N ALA A 168 11.33 -2.09 13.04
CA ALA A 168 11.69 -3.39 12.49
C ALA A 168 12.46 -4.24 13.51
N LYS A 169 13.45 -3.63 14.19
CA LYS A 169 14.24 -4.32 15.22
C LYS A 169 13.40 -4.69 16.44
N SER A 170 12.58 -3.76 16.92
CA SER A 170 11.74 -3.98 18.10
C SER A 170 10.70 -5.08 17.88
N LEU A 171 10.09 -5.15 16.69
CA LEU A 171 9.20 -6.25 16.32
C LEU A 171 9.93 -7.61 16.38
N GLN A 172 11.14 -7.70 15.83
CA GLN A 172 11.93 -8.94 15.89
C GLN A 172 12.28 -9.34 17.33
N ASP A 173 12.66 -8.37 18.16
CA ASP A 173 12.99 -8.61 19.57
C ASP A 173 11.78 -9.05 20.40
N LEU A 174 10.57 -8.68 19.97
CA LEU A 174 9.30 -9.15 20.52
C LEU A 174 8.84 -10.50 19.95
N GLY A 175 9.63 -11.11 19.05
CA GLY A 175 9.36 -12.42 18.47
C GLY A 175 8.48 -12.40 17.22
N TRP A 176 8.28 -11.24 16.60
CA TRP A 176 7.59 -11.16 15.30
C TRP A 176 8.47 -11.68 14.18
N GLN A 177 7.86 -12.38 13.22
CA GLN A 177 8.51 -12.81 12.00
C GLN A 177 8.38 -11.73 10.92
N LEU A 178 9.50 -11.22 10.41
CA LEU A 178 9.49 -10.35 9.23
C LEU A 178 9.48 -11.20 7.96
N ILE A 179 8.35 -11.20 7.26
CA ILE A 179 8.12 -11.98 6.04
C ILE A 179 8.25 -11.05 4.84
N PRO A 180 9.17 -11.30 3.87
CA PRO A 180 9.29 -10.45 2.69
C PRO A 180 7.97 -10.38 1.92
N ALA A 181 7.51 -9.16 1.63
CA ALA A 181 6.24 -8.92 0.98
C ALA A 181 6.43 -8.42 -0.46
N ARG A 182 7.31 -7.43 -0.65
CA ARG A 182 7.52 -6.79 -1.96
C ARG A 182 8.84 -6.02 -2.03
N LEU A 183 9.24 -5.66 -3.24
CA LEU A 183 10.33 -4.72 -3.47
C LEU A 183 9.77 -3.31 -3.61
N VAL A 184 10.32 -2.35 -2.88
CA VAL A 184 9.93 -0.94 -2.91
C VAL A 184 11.13 -0.07 -3.29
N TYR A 185 10.87 1.19 -3.60
CA TYR A 185 11.89 2.15 -3.98
C TYR A 185 11.84 3.35 -3.06
N LEU A 186 12.97 3.66 -2.44
CA LEU A 186 13.12 4.84 -1.59
C LEU A 186 13.95 5.88 -2.33
N CYS A 187 13.61 7.14 -2.16
CA CYS A 187 14.31 8.26 -2.78
C CYS A 187 14.40 9.40 -1.78
N GLU A 188 15.45 10.21 -1.91
CA GLU A 188 15.70 11.36 -1.04
C GLU A 188 15.67 12.66 -1.86
N PRO A 189 14.49 13.24 -2.15
CA PRO A 189 14.36 14.41 -3.01
C PRO A 189 15.05 15.67 -2.44
N GLY A 190 15.36 15.70 -1.15
CA GLY A 190 16.20 16.74 -0.54
C GLY A 190 17.65 16.72 -1.04
N GLN A 191 18.14 15.59 -1.57
CA GLN A 191 19.50 15.49 -2.09
C GLN A 191 19.59 16.05 -3.51
N ALA A 192 20.54 16.97 -3.73
CA ALA A 192 20.78 17.58 -5.05
C ALA A 192 21.15 16.55 -6.14
N SER A 193 21.69 15.39 -5.77
CA SER A 193 22.02 14.29 -6.68
C SER A 193 20.79 13.77 -7.43
N VAL A 194 19.62 13.67 -6.79
CA VAL A 194 18.37 13.22 -7.41
C VAL A 194 18.01 14.10 -8.62
N TRP A 195 18.15 15.41 -8.47
CA TRP A 195 17.83 16.40 -9.50
C TRP A 195 18.87 16.49 -10.62
N LYS A 196 20.02 15.81 -10.48
CA LYS A 196 21.03 15.71 -11.53
C LYS A 196 20.71 14.62 -12.55
N HIS A 197 19.87 13.64 -12.23
CA HIS A 197 19.45 12.58 -13.15
C HIS A 197 18.78 13.15 -14.41
N ASN A 198 19.19 12.65 -15.58
CA ASN A 198 18.70 13.14 -16.87
C ASN A 198 17.17 13.00 -17.00
N HIS A 199 16.60 11.87 -16.58
CA HIS A 199 15.15 11.67 -16.62
C HIS A 199 14.40 12.62 -15.69
N VAL A 200 14.93 12.94 -14.51
CA VAL A 200 14.31 13.91 -13.59
C VAL A 200 14.28 15.30 -14.22
N LYS A 201 15.38 15.73 -14.85
CA LYS A 201 15.44 17.02 -15.57
C LYS A 201 14.45 17.09 -16.73
N GLN A 202 14.40 16.02 -17.53
CA GLN A 202 13.47 15.93 -18.67
C GLN A 202 12.01 15.95 -18.21
N ASP A 203 11.67 15.22 -17.15
CA ASP A 203 10.31 15.17 -16.63
C ASP A 203 9.89 16.49 -15.99
N LYS A 204 10.82 17.19 -15.33
CA LYS A 204 10.59 18.55 -14.80
C LYS A 204 10.31 19.55 -15.93
N LYS A 205 11.12 19.51 -17.00
CA LYS A 205 10.89 20.34 -18.19
C LYS A 205 9.56 20.01 -18.84
N LEU A 206 9.23 18.72 -18.94
CA LEU A 206 7.96 18.25 -19.49
C LEU A 206 6.79 18.81 -18.69
N LEU A 207 6.77 18.63 -17.36
CA LEU A 207 5.71 19.16 -16.49
C LEU A 207 5.54 20.69 -16.61
N ALA A 208 6.64 21.42 -16.82
CA ALA A 208 6.62 22.87 -17.00
C ALA A 208 6.16 23.34 -18.41
N GLY A 209 5.83 22.43 -19.32
CA GLY A 209 5.57 22.71 -20.74
C GLY A 209 4.32 23.54 -21.09
N GLY A 210 3.49 23.93 -20.10
CA GLY A 210 2.32 24.81 -20.28
C GLY A 210 1.12 24.19 -21.01
N ASP A 211 1.32 23.08 -21.71
CA ASP A 211 0.32 22.28 -22.41
C ASP A 211 -0.63 21.52 -21.48
N MET A 212 -0.25 21.34 -20.22
CA MET A 212 -1.01 20.60 -19.22
C MET A 212 -1.04 21.36 -17.91
N GLN A 213 -2.25 21.62 -17.43
CA GLN A 213 -2.46 22.30 -16.16
C GLN A 213 -2.37 21.29 -15.00
N VAL A 214 -1.65 21.67 -13.95
CA VAL A 214 -1.67 20.97 -12.66
C VAL A 214 -2.76 21.58 -11.80
N LEU A 215 -3.70 20.75 -11.34
CA LEU A 215 -4.69 21.15 -10.34
C LEU A 215 -4.21 20.73 -8.95
N SER A 216 -4.13 21.67 -8.02
CA SER A 216 -3.82 21.41 -6.61
C SER A 216 -5.04 20.91 -5.84
N PRO A 217 -4.88 20.38 -4.61
CA PRO A 217 -6.01 19.93 -3.78
C PRO A 217 -7.11 20.98 -3.63
N GLN A 218 -6.75 22.26 -3.54
CA GLN A 218 -7.69 23.38 -3.37
C GLN A 218 -8.45 23.75 -4.65
N GLN A 219 -7.95 23.31 -5.82
CA GLN A 219 -8.55 23.61 -7.11
C GLN A 219 -9.47 22.50 -7.61
N LEU A 220 -9.43 21.32 -6.96
CA LEU A 220 -10.29 20.19 -7.29
C LEU A 220 -11.71 20.40 -6.77
N GLN A 221 -12.68 19.87 -7.51
CA GLN A 221 -14.09 19.93 -7.17
C GLN A 221 -14.70 18.54 -7.17
N ALA A 222 -15.86 18.39 -6.52
CA ALA A 222 -16.59 17.12 -6.47
C ALA A 222 -16.90 16.56 -7.88
N ALA A 223 -17.09 17.43 -8.87
CA ALA A 223 -17.33 17.06 -10.26
C ALA A 223 -16.12 16.39 -10.94
N ASP A 224 -14.88 16.59 -10.45
CA ASP A 224 -13.68 15.97 -11.00
C ASP A 224 -13.51 14.50 -10.54
N LEU A 225 -14.09 14.14 -9.38
CA LEU A 225 -13.85 12.86 -8.71
C LEU A 225 -14.21 11.62 -9.56
N PRO A 226 -15.34 11.58 -10.29
CA PRO A 226 -15.67 10.44 -11.14
C PRO A 226 -14.61 10.16 -12.20
N ALA A 227 -14.09 11.21 -12.85
CA ALA A 227 -13.04 11.08 -13.86
C ALA A 227 -11.72 10.58 -13.25
N MET A 228 -11.33 11.14 -12.10
CA MET A 228 -10.13 10.72 -11.37
C MET A 228 -10.21 9.24 -10.94
N ARG A 229 -11.37 8.82 -10.45
CA ARG A 229 -11.62 7.42 -10.08
C ARG A 229 -11.50 6.48 -11.27
N GLU A 230 -12.05 6.86 -12.42
CA GLU A 230 -11.96 6.05 -13.63
C GLU A 230 -10.51 5.92 -14.12
N LEU A 231 -9.71 6.99 -14.07
CA LEU A 231 -8.29 6.93 -14.41
C LEU A 231 -7.51 5.95 -13.51
N PHE A 232 -7.81 5.93 -12.22
CA PHE A 232 -7.22 4.96 -11.29
C PHE A 232 -7.66 3.53 -11.62
N ARG A 233 -8.97 3.32 -11.82
CA ARG A 233 -9.54 1.99 -12.10
C ARG A 233 -9.06 1.42 -13.43
N SER A 234 -9.01 2.23 -14.48
CA SER A 234 -8.42 1.87 -15.78
C SER A 234 -7.01 1.34 -15.62
N LEU A 235 -6.17 2.03 -14.84
CA LEU A 235 -4.80 1.61 -14.60
C LEU A 235 -4.70 0.34 -13.73
N PHE A 236 -5.35 0.30 -12.56
CA PHE A 236 -5.09 -0.74 -11.57
C PHE A 236 -6.07 -1.91 -11.60
N ILE A 237 -7.34 -1.65 -11.85
CA ILE A 237 -8.38 -2.70 -11.83
C ILE A 237 -8.45 -3.38 -13.19
N HIS A 238 -8.59 -2.59 -14.26
CA HIS A 238 -8.81 -3.11 -15.61
C HIS A 238 -7.53 -3.64 -16.26
N LYS A 239 -6.42 -2.90 -16.16
CA LYS A 239 -5.14 -3.33 -16.75
C LYS A 239 -4.34 -4.30 -15.88
N HIS A 240 -4.28 -4.06 -14.57
CA HIS A 240 -3.47 -4.90 -13.67
C HIS A 240 -4.29 -6.05 -13.08
N SER A 241 -5.09 -5.81 -12.05
CA SER A 241 -5.83 -6.86 -11.36
C SER A 241 -6.94 -6.27 -10.51
N GLY A 242 -8.11 -6.92 -10.52
CA GLY A 242 -9.21 -6.64 -9.59
C GLY A 242 -8.88 -6.92 -8.12
N LEU A 243 -7.68 -7.41 -7.81
CA LEU A 243 -7.14 -7.54 -6.45
C LEU A 243 -6.46 -6.26 -5.93
N ASN A 244 -6.24 -5.25 -6.78
CA ASN A 244 -5.80 -3.91 -6.33
C ASN A 244 -6.92 -3.25 -5.50
N PRO A 245 -6.61 -2.33 -4.57
CA PRO A 245 -7.64 -1.63 -3.80
C PRO A 245 -8.59 -0.86 -4.74
N ASP A 246 -9.86 -1.25 -4.79
CA ASP A 246 -10.85 -0.61 -5.63
C ASP A 246 -11.57 0.50 -4.86
N PHE A 247 -10.95 1.67 -4.80
CA PHE A 247 -11.46 2.83 -4.06
C PHE A 247 -12.88 3.22 -4.53
N THR A 248 -13.78 3.38 -3.57
CA THR A 248 -15.19 3.77 -3.79
C THR A 248 -15.32 5.28 -4.05
N PRO A 249 -16.48 5.78 -4.51
CA PRO A 249 -16.73 7.23 -4.56
C PRO A 249 -16.51 7.90 -3.20
N ALA A 250 -17.01 7.27 -2.12
CA ALA A 250 -16.85 7.77 -0.76
C ALA A 250 -15.38 7.95 -0.35
N PHE A 251 -14.46 7.10 -0.82
CA PHE A 251 -13.03 7.29 -0.56
C PHE A 251 -12.48 8.56 -1.25
N PHE A 252 -12.90 8.85 -2.49
CA PHE A 252 -12.49 10.05 -3.21
C PHE A 252 -13.10 11.32 -2.59
N GLU A 253 -14.38 11.27 -2.19
CA GLU A 253 -15.06 12.35 -1.45
C GLU A 253 -14.33 12.65 -0.13
N MET A 254 -14.02 11.60 0.63
CA MET A 254 -13.23 11.71 1.86
C MET A 254 -11.84 12.31 1.60
N CYS A 255 -11.19 12.01 0.48
CA CYS A 255 -9.91 12.65 0.17
C CYS A 255 -10.05 14.14 -0.17
N LEU A 256 -11.12 14.52 -0.90
CA LEU A 256 -11.41 15.91 -1.28
C LEU A 256 -11.74 16.78 -0.05
N GLU A 257 -12.58 16.28 0.86
CA GLU A 257 -12.98 16.99 2.10
C GLU A 257 -11.91 16.88 3.19
N SER A 258 -11.20 15.76 3.17
CA SER A 258 -10.20 15.26 4.12
C SER A 258 -8.83 15.90 4.11
N ASN A 259 -8.32 16.02 2.89
CA ASN A 259 -6.89 15.86 2.63
C ASN A 259 -6.31 14.54 3.20
N PHE A 260 -7.13 13.48 3.31
CA PHE A 260 -6.63 12.15 3.72
C PHE A 260 -5.54 11.68 2.75
N LEU A 261 -5.82 11.79 1.46
CA LEU A 261 -4.80 11.93 0.42
C LEU A 261 -4.87 13.34 -0.15
N ASP A 262 -3.72 14.00 -0.30
CA ASP A 262 -3.68 15.23 -1.09
C ASP A 262 -3.79 14.85 -2.57
N LEU A 263 -4.97 15.11 -3.14
CA LEU A 263 -5.23 14.83 -4.55
C LEU A 263 -4.69 15.95 -5.43
N TYR A 264 -3.96 15.57 -6.47
CA TYR A 264 -3.58 16.44 -7.58
C TYR A 264 -4.07 15.81 -8.88
N ALA A 265 -4.39 16.65 -9.84
CA ALA A 265 -4.77 16.20 -11.17
C ALA A 265 -3.98 16.91 -12.26
N LEU A 266 -3.89 16.26 -13.41
CA LEU A 266 -3.40 16.84 -14.64
C LEU A 266 -4.59 17.03 -15.57
N ARG A 267 -4.80 18.28 -15.99
CA ARG A 267 -5.83 18.67 -16.93
C ARG A 267 -5.21 19.04 -18.26
N LEU A 268 -5.69 18.42 -19.32
CA LEU A 268 -5.37 18.75 -20.71
C LEU A 268 -6.64 19.31 -21.35
N GLN A 269 -6.61 20.59 -21.72
CA GLN A 269 -7.81 21.34 -22.10
C GLN A 269 -8.87 21.30 -20.98
N GLU A 270 -10.05 20.73 -21.22
CA GLU A 270 -11.11 20.57 -20.21
C GLU A 270 -11.14 19.17 -19.58
N LYS A 271 -10.26 18.25 -20.00
CA LYS A 271 -10.28 16.85 -19.56
C LYS A 271 -9.23 16.56 -18.50
N ILE A 272 -9.64 15.95 -17.39
CA ILE A 272 -8.71 15.32 -16.46
C ILE A 272 -8.10 14.08 -17.11
N VAL A 273 -6.78 14.06 -17.26
CA VAL A 273 -6.02 12.99 -17.92
C VAL A 273 -5.06 12.27 -16.98
N GLY A 274 -4.83 12.80 -15.78
CA GLY A 274 -4.00 12.19 -14.75
C GLY A 274 -4.46 12.55 -13.35
N VAL A 275 -4.22 11.65 -12.40
CA VAL A 275 -4.47 11.84 -10.96
C VAL A 275 -3.33 11.23 -10.16
N VAL A 276 -2.94 11.89 -9.07
CA VAL A 276 -2.07 11.34 -8.03
C VAL A 276 -2.60 11.77 -6.66
N GLY A 277 -2.66 10.83 -5.71
CA GLY A 277 -3.02 11.08 -4.32
C GLY A 277 -1.82 10.83 -3.42
N LEU A 278 -1.45 11.82 -2.63
CA LEU A 278 -0.27 11.79 -1.77
C LEU A 278 -0.67 11.50 -0.32
N TYR A 279 -0.07 10.48 0.27
CA TYR A 279 -0.15 10.19 1.69
C TYR A 279 1.20 10.52 2.33
N GLU A 280 1.22 11.31 3.38
CA GLU A 280 2.46 11.63 4.09
C GLU A 280 2.30 11.45 5.58
N HIS A 281 3.37 10.97 6.21
CA HIS A 281 3.42 10.66 7.62
C HIS A 281 4.69 11.26 8.21
N TYR A 282 4.50 12.11 9.21
CA TYR A 282 5.59 12.64 10.02
C TYR A 282 5.84 11.72 11.19
N ASP A 283 7.07 11.23 11.32
CA ASP A 283 7.51 10.46 12.46
C ASP A 283 8.14 11.39 13.51
N PRO A 284 7.50 11.60 14.67
CA PRO A 284 8.03 12.48 15.70
C PRO A 284 9.30 11.95 16.38
N TYR A 285 9.62 10.66 16.26
CA TYR A 285 10.79 10.07 16.92
C TYR A 285 12.07 10.23 16.10
N SER A 286 11.98 10.02 14.78
CA SER A 286 13.11 10.21 13.88
C SER A 286 13.19 11.63 13.29
N GLU A 287 12.18 12.47 13.57
CA GLU A 287 11.94 13.78 12.96
C GLU A 287 11.92 13.73 11.42
N ARG A 288 11.62 12.56 10.86
CA ARG A 288 11.55 12.34 9.41
C ARG A 288 10.13 12.36 8.93
N ASN A 289 9.97 12.94 7.75
CA ASN A 289 8.72 12.98 7.04
C ASN A 289 8.79 12.06 5.82
N TRP A 290 7.81 11.18 5.65
CA TRP A 290 7.74 10.25 4.52
C TRP A 290 6.49 10.52 3.68
N LEU A 291 6.68 10.60 2.37
CA LEU A 291 5.61 10.71 1.38
C LEU A 291 5.48 9.41 0.58
N THR A 292 4.26 8.98 0.27
CA THR A 292 3.97 7.89 -0.67
C THR A 292 2.73 8.21 -1.50
N THR A 293 2.50 7.44 -2.57
CA THR A 293 1.41 7.67 -3.53
C THR A 293 0.51 6.44 -3.64
N PRO A 294 -0.43 6.21 -2.70
CA PRO A 294 -1.30 5.04 -2.75
C PRO A 294 -2.31 5.08 -3.90
N LEU A 295 -2.53 6.25 -4.50
CA LEU A 295 -3.46 6.48 -5.59
C LEU A 295 -2.73 7.15 -6.76
N ILE A 296 -2.73 6.52 -7.92
CA ILE A 296 -2.25 7.12 -9.17
C ILE A 296 -3.07 6.58 -10.35
N GLY A 297 -3.36 7.41 -11.34
CA GLY A 297 -4.15 7.03 -12.50
C GLY A 297 -3.87 7.96 -13.66
N TYR A 298 -3.95 7.47 -14.89
CA TYR A 298 -3.79 8.31 -16.08
C TYR A 298 -4.44 7.69 -17.31
N ASP A 299 -4.78 8.53 -18.27
CA ASP A 299 -5.44 8.13 -19.51
C ASP A 299 -4.41 7.43 -20.40
N GLN A 300 -4.54 6.12 -20.53
CA GLN A 300 -3.59 5.27 -21.26
C GLN A 300 -3.81 5.30 -22.78
N ASN A 301 -4.89 5.94 -23.24
CA ASN A 301 -5.21 6.08 -24.66
C ASN A 301 -4.61 7.36 -25.26
N GLN A 302 -4.02 8.23 -24.42
CA GLN A 302 -3.34 9.44 -24.86
C GLN A 302 -1.98 9.12 -25.50
N ALA A 303 -1.51 10.04 -26.34
CA ALA A 303 -0.21 9.91 -26.99
C ALA A 303 0.93 9.84 -25.94
N GLN A 304 1.89 8.94 -26.16
CA GLN A 304 2.94 8.66 -25.18
C GLN A 304 3.89 9.85 -24.95
N ASP A 305 4.06 10.69 -25.96
CA ASP A 305 4.89 11.90 -25.94
C ASP A 305 4.35 12.98 -24.98
N LEU A 306 3.03 12.99 -24.69
CA LEU A 306 2.46 13.80 -23.61
C LEU A 306 3.03 13.44 -22.23
N GLY A 307 3.46 12.18 -22.06
CA GLY A 307 4.20 11.71 -20.89
C GLY A 307 3.47 11.91 -19.56
N ILE A 308 2.16 11.67 -19.50
CA ILE A 308 1.31 11.93 -18.32
C ILE A 308 1.87 11.28 -17.05
N TYR A 309 2.25 10.00 -17.11
CA TYR A 309 2.86 9.32 -15.96
C TYR A 309 4.20 9.98 -15.53
N ARG A 310 5.02 10.44 -16.48
CA ARG A 310 6.28 11.15 -16.18
C ARG A 310 6.00 12.48 -15.48
N ARG A 311 4.97 13.21 -15.92
CA ARG A 311 4.52 14.47 -15.30
C ARG A 311 4.02 14.23 -13.87
N LEU A 312 3.17 13.23 -13.65
CA LEU A 312 2.70 12.83 -12.31
C LEU A 312 3.86 12.49 -11.37
N MET A 313 4.84 11.72 -11.86
CA MET A 313 6.00 11.35 -11.06
C MET A 313 6.96 12.52 -10.81
N SER A 314 7.05 13.48 -11.73
CA SER A 314 7.77 14.74 -11.50
C SER A 314 7.08 15.59 -10.44
N LEU A 315 5.75 15.69 -10.49
CA LEU A 315 4.95 16.39 -9.51
C LEU A 315 5.15 15.78 -8.12
N LEU A 316 5.10 14.44 -8.00
CA LEU A 316 5.37 13.72 -6.76
C LEU A 316 6.76 14.05 -6.18
N LEU A 317 7.81 14.03 -7.01
CA LEU A 317 9.18 14.39 -6.59
C LEU A 317 9.28 15.84 -6.10
N GLN A 318 8.65 16.77 -6.82
CA GLN A 318 8.64 18.19 -6.46
C GLN A 318 7.86 18.42 -5.16
N GLN A 319 6.73 17.75 -4.97
CA GLN A 319 5.96 17.80 -3.72
C GLN A 319 6.74 17.24 -2.53
N ALA A 320 7.41 16.09 -2.70
CA ALA A 320 8.27 15.54 -1.66
C ALA A 320 9.41 16.49 -1.28
N GLN A 321 10.09 17.10 -2.27
CA GLN A 321 11.13 18.10 -1.99
C GLN A 321 10.57 19.34 -1.28
N GLN A 322 9.45 19.88 -1.75
CA GLN A 322 8.82 21.07 -1.17
C GLN A 322 8.41 20.84 0.29
N ARG A 323 7.93 19.65 0.62
CA ARG A 323 7.53 19.23 1.97
C ARG A 323 8.69 18.71 2.82
N GLN A 324 9.92 18.77 2.31
CA GLN A 324 11.12 18.24 2.95
C GLN A 324 10.96 16.77 3.38
N ALA A 325 10.23 15.99 2.58
CA ALA A 325 9.92 14.60 2.84
C ALA A 325 10.80 13.65 2.01
N SER A 326 11.21 12.55 2.64
CA SER A 326 11.73 11.37 1.94
C SER A 326 10.58 10.70 1.17
N LEU A 327 10.90 10.04 0.07
CA LEU A 327 9.89 9.51 -0.85
C LEU A 327 9.91 7.99 -0.89
N HIS A 328 8.81 7.39 -0.47
CA HIS A 328 8.52 5.97 -0.61
C HIS A 328 7.71 5.73 -1.89
N TYR A 329 8.38 5.43 -2.99
CA TYR A 329 7.76 5.21 -4.29
C TYR A 329 6.88 3.94 -4.37
N SER A 330 6.85 3.11 -3.32
CA SER A 330 6.16 1.81 -3.36
C SER A 330 6.72 0.87 -4.45
N SER A 331 6.00 -0.21 -4.76
CA SER A 331 6.40 -1.24 -5.71
C SER A 331 6.09 -0.91 -7.18
N GLY A 332 6.63 -1.71 -8.11
CA GLY A 332 6.36 -1.60 -9.55
C GLY A 332 7.16 -0.50 -10.25
N ALA A 333 7.24 -0.57 -11.58
CA ALA A 333 7.98 0.36 -12.44
C ALA A 333 9.45 0.57 -11.99
N GLY A 334 10.14 -0.51 -11.64
CA GLY A 334 11.45 -0.45 -10.97
C GLY A 334 12.53 0.28 -11.76
N GLN A 335 12.69 -0.04 -13.04
CA GLN A 335 13.65 0.66 -13.91
C GLN A 335 13.34 2.17 -14.01
N PHE A 336 12.05 2.52 -14.13
CA PHE A 336 11.62 3.91 -14.19
C PHE A 336 11.95 4.68 -12.91
N LYS A 337 11.79 4.04 -11.74
CA LYS A 337 12.10 4.64 -10.43
C LYS A 337 13.59 4.77 -10.19
N ARG A 338 14.40 3.76 -10.55
CA ARG A 338 15.87 3.82 -10.51
C ARG A 338 16.43 4.97 -11.34
N ALA A 339 15.87 5.16 -12.54
CA ALA A 339 16.22 6.28 -13.42
C ALA A 339 15.94 7.66 -12.82
N ARG A 340 15.19 7.73 -11.71
CA ARG A 340 14.77 8.93 -10.98
C ARG A 340 15.22 8.93 -9.51
N GLY A 341 16.35 8.29 -9.23
CA GLY A 341 16.97 8.28 -7.91
C GLY A 341 16.34 7.32 -6.91
N GLY A 342 15.45 6.41 -7.34
CA GLY A 342 14.88 5.38 -6.49
C GLY A 342 15.87 4.24 -6.23
N ILE A 343 16.08 3.89 -4.97
CA ILE A 343 16.93 2.79 -4.52
C ILE A 343 16.03 1.65 -4.04
N ALA A 344 16.30 0.44 -4.54
CA ALA A 344 15.46 -0.73 -4.26
C ALA A 344 15.71 -1.28 -2.84
N HIS A 345 14.64 -1.50 -2.08
CA HIS A 345 14.67 -2.12 -0.75
C HIS A 345 13.58 -3.18 -0.62
N LEU A 346 13.83 -4.20 0.19
CA LEU A 346 12.79 -5.15 0.57
C LEU A 346 11.90 -4.52 1.63
N GLU A 347 10.60 -4.68 1.43
CA GLU A 347 9.58 -4.36 2.41
C GLU A 347 8.94 -5.67 2.90
N TYR A 348 8.64 -5.71 4.18
CA TYR A 348 8.21 -6.88 4.92
C TYR A 348 6.80 -6.70 5.46
N THR A 349 6.15 -7.81 5.75
CA THR A 349 5.01 -7.88 6.66
C THR A 349 5.49 -8.57 7.94
N ALA A 350 5.27 -7.94 9.09
CA ALA A 350 5.51 -8.56 10.37
C ALA A 350 4.31 -9.41 10.77
N VAL A 351 4.56 -10.64 11.24
CA VAL A 351 3.53 -11.56 11.72
C VAL A 351 3.90 -12.07 13.12
N TYR A 352 2.93 -12.05 14.04
CA TYR A 352 3.05 -12.69 15.35
C TYR A 352 1.98 -13.76 15.53
N SER A 353 2.43 -14.97 15.86
CA SER A 353 1.58 -16.16 15.98
C SER A 353 1.96 -17.06 17.17
N SER A 354 2.84 -16.59 18.06
CA SER A 354 3.38 -17.40 19.16
C SER A 354 2.35 -17.72 20.25
N HIS A 355 1.23 -17.00 20.30
CA HIS A 355 0.10 -17.28 21.20
C HIS A 355 -0.86 -18.35 20.65
N LEU A 356 -0.75 -18.69 19.36
CA LEU A 356 -1.68 -19.60 18.70
C LEU A 356 -1.39 -21.09 19.00
N PRO A 357 -2.38 -21.98 18.79
CA PRO A 357 -2.20 -23.43 18.81
C PRO A 357 -0.98 -23.91 18.01
N ARG A 358 -0.36 -25.00 18.48
CA ARG A 358 0.90 -25.54 17.95
C ARG A 358 0.88 -25.76 16.44
N PHE A 359 -0.24 -26.24 15.90
CA PHE A 359 -0.39 -26.45 14.45
C PHE A 359 -0.26 -25.14 13.67
N GLN A 360 -1.02 -24.10 14.04
CA GLN A 360 -0.98 -22.80 13.36
C GLN A 360 0.40 -22.16 13.51
N ARG A 361 1.00 -22.25 14.69
CA ARG A 361 2.36 -21.76 14.94
C ARG A 361 3.38 -22.40 14.01
N HIS A 362 3.35 -23.73 13.90
CA HIS A 362 4.24 -24.46 13.01
C HIS A 362 4.01 -24.09 11.54
N CYS A 363 2.76 -23.97 11.09
CA CYS A 363 2.46 -23.50 9.73
C CYS A 363 3.02 -22.09 9.48
N ASN A 364 2.89 -21.16 10.43
CA ASN A 364 3.45 -19.81 10.32
C ASN A 364 4.99 -19.82 10.26
N GLU A 365 5.65 -20.64 11.08
CA GLU A 365 7.11 -20.82 11.05
C GLU A 365 7.60 -21.35 9.69
N VAL A 366 6.93 -22.39 9.17
CA VAL A 366 7.25 -22.97 7.85
C VAL A 366 7.01 -21.94 6.75
N PHE A 367 5.89 -21.22 6.79
CA PHE A 367 5.57 -20.17 5.82
C PHE A 367 6.62 -19.04 5.85
N ALA A 368 6.95 -18.52 7.04
CA ALA A 368 7.96 -17.50 7.22
C ALA A 368 9.32 -17.95 6.68
N ALA A 369 9.76 -19.16 7.02
CA ALA A 369 11.03 -19.71 6.56
C ALA A 369 11.10 -19.85 5.03
N LEU A 370 10.03 -20.36 4.40
CA LEU A 370 9.95 -20.47 2.94
C LEU A 370 10.02 -19.10 2.26
N MET A 371 9.25 -18.13 2.76
CA MET A 371 9.20 -16.79 2.19
C MET A 371 10.52 -16.03 2.38
N GLN A 372 11.12 -16.09 3.57
CA GLN A 372 12.43 -15.49 3.85
C GLN A 372 13.53 -16.07 2.95
N LYS A 373 13.48 -17.37 2.67
CA LYS A 373 14.46 -18.04 1.81
C LYS A 373 14.28 -17.71 0.33
N HIS A 374 13.05 -17.74 -0.17
CA HIS A 374 12.79 -17.75 -1.62
C HIS A 374 12.28 -16.41 -2.17
N ALA A 375 11.45 -15.68 -1.42
CA ALA A 375 10.82 -14.47 -1.93
C ALA A 375 11.82 -13.36 -2.33
N PRO A 376 12.92 -13.10 -1.60
CA PRO A 376 13.89 -12.09 -2.01
C PRO A 376 14.47 -12.31 -3.40
N ALA A 377 14.82 -13.57 -3.74
CA ALA A 377 15.38 -13.91 -5.05
C ALA A 377 14.31 -13.78 -6.16
N ILE A 378 13.08 -14.24 -5.89
CA ILE A 378 11.96 -14.13 -6.82
C ILE A 378 11.62 -12.67 -7.10
N LEU A 379 11.51 -11.84 -6.06
CA LEU A 379 11.20 -10.41 -6.17
C LEU A 379 12.28 -9.66 -6.95
N LYS A 380 13.56 -9.93 -6.70
CA LYS A 380 14.66 -9.34 -7.47
C LYS A 380 14.60 -9.72 -8.94
N LYS A 381 14.35 -11.01 -9.25
CA LYS A 381 14.21 -11.48 -10.63
C LYS A 381 13.01 -10.85 -11.33
N ALA A 382 11.87 -10.74 -10.64
CA ALA A 382 10.66 -10.13 -11.18
C ALA A 382 10.80 -8.64 -11.47
N ASP A 383 11.74 -7.96 -10.81
CA ASP A 383 12.02 -6.53 -10.96
C ASP A 383 13.09 -6.20 -12.03
N SER A 384 13.92 -7.17 -12.39
CA SER A 384 14.88 -7.05 -13.49
C SER A 384 14.26 -7.22 -14.89
N VAL A 385 13.02 -7.71 -14.94
CA VAL A 385 12.20 -7.87 -16.15
C VAL A 385 11.23 -6.69 -16.21
#